data_AF-A0A1V3P3I8-F1
#
_entry.id   AF-A0A1V3P3I8-F1
#
_cell.length_a   1.000
_cell.length_b   1.000
_cell.length_c   1.000
_cell.angle_alpha   90.00
_cell.angle_beta   90.00
_cell.angle_gamma   90.00
#
_symmetry.space_group_name_H-M   'P 1'
#
loop_
_entity.id
_entity.type
_entity.pdbx_description
1 polymer ?
#
loop_
_entity_poly.entity_id
_entity_poly.type
_entity_poly.pdbx_seq_one_letter_code
_entity_poly.pdbx_strand_id
1 'polypeptide(L)'
;MDFNATLIGEMISFAILIWFCVHFIWPHINKAIEERQIKIAEGLNAAERAHAELKDADHKVAAEIKVARQQASEIIDKAQQQANQIIDKARGEAITEINRLKASAQDDIASMAQRARDQLREQVGALAVQGASKIVQREVDASTHKALLDQLAAEI
;
A
#
# COMPACT_ATOMS: atom_id res chain seq x y z
N MET A 1 -77.31 -78.84 15.93
CA MET A 1 -76.83 -77.80 16.86
C MET A 1 -77.94 -76.80 16.98
N ASP A 2 -78.66 -76.82 18.09
CA ASP A 2 -79.87 -76.02 18.26
C ASP A 2 -79.49 -74.54 18.38
N PHE A 3 -80.09 -73.72 17.50
CA PHE A 3 -79.97 -72.27 17.55
C PHE A 3 -80.68 -71.79 18.82
N ASN A 4 -79.90 -71.55 19.87
CA ASN A 4 -80.42 -71.17 21.19
C ASN A 4 -80.23 -69.66 21.41
N ALA A 5 -81.09 -69.04 22.23
CA ALA A 5 -81.06 -67.58 22.48
C ALA A 5 -79.71 -67.05 22.99
N THR A 6 -78.90 -67.92 23.59
CA THR A 6 -77.52 -67.64 24.01
C THR A 6 -76.59 -67.28 22.84
N LEU A 7 -76.75 -67.93 21.67
CA LEU A 7 -75.92 -67.67 20.49
C LEU A 7 -76.17 -66.26 19.92
N ILE A 8 -77.42 -65.77 20.01
CA ILE A 8 -77.77 -64.39 19.61
C ILE A 8 -77.16 -63.38 20.60
N GLY A 9 -77.22 -63.66 21.90
CA GLY A 9 -76.59 -62.85 22.95
C GLY A 9 -75.06 -62.77 22.83
N GLU A 10 -74.41 -63.89 22.51
CA GLU A 10 -72.97 -63.95 22.21
C GLU A 10 -72.61 -63.14 20.96
N MET A 11 -73.40 -63.24 19.88
CA MET A 11 -73.18 -62.45 18.66
C MET A 11 -73.29 -60.94 18.92
N ILE A 12 -74.30 -60.51 19.68
CA ILE A 12 -74.48 -59.09 20.05
C ILE A 12 -73.33 -58.61 20.93
N SER A 13 -72.91 -59.42 21.91
CA SER A 13 -71.79 -59.09 22.80
C SER A 13 -70.47 -58.98 22.02
N PHE A 14 -70.25 -59.88 21.07
CA PHE A 14 -69.09 -59.86 20.18
C PHE A 14 -69.11 -58.64 19.24
N ALA A 15 -70.28 -58.29 18.70
CA ALA A 15 -70.45 -57.10 17.86
C ALA A 15 -70.16 -55.80 18.63
N ILE A 16 -70.63 -55.69 19.88
CA ILE A 16 -70.33 -54.54 20.76
C ILE A 16 -68.83 -54.46 21.05
N LEU A 17 -68.17 -55.59 21.31
CA LEU A 17 -66.72 -55.62 21.53
C LEU A 17 -65.96 -55.16 20.29
N ILE A 18 -66.32 -55.65 19.09
CA ILE A 18 -65.71 -55.20 17.84
C ILE A 18 -65.91 -53.70 17.65
N TRP A 19 -67.13 -53.21 17.85
CA TRP A 19 -67.42 -51.78 17.73
C TRP A 19 -66.56 -50.94 18.67
N PHE A 20 -66.42 -51.37 19.93
CA PHE A 20 -65.56 -50.70 20.90
C PHE A 20 -64.07 -50.74 20.48
N CYS A 21 -63.56 -51.89 20.04
CA CYS A 21 -62.18 -52.03 19.57
C CYS A 21 -61.88 -51.16 18.34
N VAL A 22 -62.79 -51.11 17.38
CA VAL A 22 -62.63 -50.28 16.18
C VAL A 22 -62.72 -48.80 16.52
N HIS A 23 -63.65 -48.41 17.40
CA HIS A 23 -63.88 -47.01 17.72
C HIS A 23 -62.83 -46.43 18.69
N PHE A 24 -62.34 -47.22 19.66
CA PHE A 24 -61.40 -46.74 20.68
C PHE A 24 -59.96 -47.19 20.45
N ILE A 25 -59.69 -48.47 20.20
CA ILE A 25 -58.31 -48.99 20.11
C ILE A 25 -57.67 -48.63 18.77
N TRP A 26 -58.38 -48.83 17.66
CA TRP A 26 -57.84 -48.62 16.32
C TRP A 26 -57.31 -47.19 16.06
N PRO A 27 -58.02 -46.10 16.44
CA PRO A 27 -57.50 -44.75 16.21
C PRO A 27 -56.23 -44.46 17.04
N HIS A 28 -56.11 -45.01 18.26
CA HIS A 28 -54.90 -44.83 19.06
C HIS A 28 -53.68 -45.52 18.43
N ILE A 29 -53.85 -46.73 17.88
CA ILE A 29 -52.77 -47.45 17.19
C ILE A 29 -52.37 -46.72 15.90
N ASN A 30 -53.33 -46.32 15.08
CA ASN A 30 -53.06 -45.60 13.84
C ASN A 30 -52.35 -44.28 14.10
N LYS A 31 -52.79 -43.52 15.12
CA LYS A 31 -52.15 -42.27 15.51
C LYS A 31 -50.69 -42.47 15.93
N ALA A 32 -50.38 -43.51 16.69
CA ALA A 32 -49.00 -43.80 17.09
C ALA A 32 -48.11 -44.18 15.89
N ILE A 33 -48.65 -44.90 14.91
CA ILE A 33 -47.95 -45.24 13.66
C ILE A 33 -47.72 -43.97 12.82
N GLU A 34 -48.75 -43.14 12.66
CA GLU A 34 -48.70 -41.89 11.90
C GLU A 34 -47.70 -40.90 12.52
N GLU A 35 -47.72 -40.70 13.84
CA GLU A 35 -46.72 -39.87 14.54
C GLU A 35 -45.28 -40.34 14.29
N ARG A 36 -45.06 -41.66 14.24
CA ARG A 36 -43.74 -42.21 13.93
C ARG A 36 -43.35 -41.96 12.47
N GLN A 37 -44.29 -42.14 11.54
CA GLN A 37 -44.05 -41.86 10.12
C GLN A 37 -43.73 -40.38 9.88
N ILE A 38 -44.50 -39.48 10.49
CA ILE A 38 -44.27 -38.03 10.42
C ILE A 38 -42.88 -37.67 10.96
N LYS A 39 -42.52 -38.15 12.16
CA LYS A 39 -41.19 -37.88 12.74
C LYS A 39 -40.04 -38.37 11.86
N ILE A 40 -40.17 -39.53 11.22
CA ILE A 40 -39.15 -40.06 10.31
C ILE A 40 -39.08 -39.21 9.04
N ALA A 41 -40.22 -38.85 8.45
CA ALA A 41 -40.29 -38.03 7.25
C ALA A 41 -39.72 -36.63 7.49
N GLU A 42 -40.08 -35.99 8.61
CA GLU A 42 -39.56 -34.69 9.03
C GLU A 42 -38.05 -34.77 9.31
N GLY A 43 -37.58 -35.81 10.00
CA GLY A 43 -36.17 -36.02 10.27
C GLY A 43 -35.35 -36.21 8.99
N LEU A 44 -35.84 -36.99 8.04
CA LEU A 44 -35.18 -37.19 6.76
C LEU A 44 -35.16 -35.90 5.92
N ASN A 45 -36.27 -35.16 5.88
CA ASN A 45 -36.35 -33.89 5.18
C ASN A 45 -35.43 -32.82 5.82
N ALA A 46 -35.36 -32.78 7.15
CA ALA A 46 -34.44 -31.91 7.88
C ALA A 46 -32.97 -32.26 7.58
N ALA A 47 -32.62 -33.55 7.54
CA ALA A 47 -31.28 -33.99 7.18
C ALA A 47 -30.91 -33.62 5.74
N GLU A 48 -31.82 -33.82 4.78
CA GLU A 48 -31.60 -33.45 3.38
C GLU A 48 -31.41 -31.93 3.22
N ARG A 49 -32.25 -31.13 3.89
CA ARG A 49 -32.09 -29.66 3.91
C ARG A 49 -30.78 -29.23 4.54
N ALA A 50 -30.41 -29.81 5.67
CA ALA A 50 -29.13 -29.51 6.33
C ALA A 50 -27.94 -29.85 5.42
N HIS A 51 -27.99 -30.97 4.69
CA HIS A 51 -26.95 -31.32 3.72
C HIS A 51 -26.90 -30.36 2.53
N ALA A 52 -28.05 -29.94 2.01
CA ALA A 52 -28.12 -28.95 0.93
C ALA A 52 -27.58 -27.58 1.40
N GLU A 53 -27.98 -27.12 2.58
CA GLU A 53 -27.51 -25.87 3.17
C GLU A 53 -26.00 -25.90 3.46
N LEU A 54 -25.48 -27.02 3.95
CA LEU A 54 -24.03 -27.22 4.15
C LEU A 54 -23.27 -27.08 2.82
N LYS A 55 -23.76 -27.76 1.78
CA LYS A 55 -23.14 -27.70 0.44
C LYS A 55 -23.16 -26.29 -0.14
N ASP A 56 -24.27 -25.58 0.02
CA ASP A 56 -24.40 -24.18 -0.41
C ASP A 56 -23.48 -23.25 0.41
N ALA A 57 -23.36 -23.48 1.72
CA ALA A 57 -22.44 -22.75 2.57
C ALA A 57 -20.98 -22.98 2.15
N ASP A 58 -20.58 -24.22 1.89
CA ASP A 58 -19.24 -24.56 1.40
C ASP A 58 -18.94 -23.87 0.06
N HIS A 59 -19.91 -23.86 -0.86
CA HIS A 59 -19.78 -23.13 -2.13
C HIS A 59 -19.62 -21.63 -1.92
N LYS A 60 -20.39 -21.02 -1.02
CA LYS A 60 -20.28 -19.58 -0.68
C LYS A 60 -18.93 -19.27 -0.07
N VAL A 61 -18.46 -20.07 0.89
CA VAL A 61 -17.15 -19.90 1.52
C VAL A 61 -16.03 -20.04 0.48
N ALA A 62 -16.09 -21.04 -0.40
CA ALA A 62 -15.09 -21.20 -1.46
C ALA A 62 -15.07 -20.01 -2.42
N ALA A 63 -16.26 -19.47 -2.77
CA ALA A 63 -16.37 -18.27 -3.60
C ALA A 63 -15.80 -17.04 -2.90
N GLU A 64 -16.10 -16.84 -1.62
CA GLU A 64 -15.61 -15.72 -0.82
C GLU A 64 -14.09 -15.78 -0.65
N ILE A 65 -13.51 -16.95 -0.38
CA ILE A 65 -12.05 -17.15 -0.34
C ILE A 65 -11.41 -16.79 -1.70
N LYS A 66 -12.04 -17.17 -2.80
CA LYS A 66 -11.54 -16.84 -4.15
C LYS A 66 -11.55 -15.33 -4.38
N VAL A 67 -12.64 -14.65 -4.01
CA VAL A 67 -12.76 -13.18 -4.12
C VAL A 67 -11.72 -12.51 -3.22
N ALA A 68 -11.56 -12.95 -1.97
CA ALA A 68 -10.59 -12.39 -1.05
C ALA A 68 -9.14 -12.54 -1.56
N ARG A 69 -8.80 -13.69 -2.16
CA ARG A 69 -7.49 -13.90 -2.80
C ARG A 69 -7.28 -12.97 -4.00
N GLN A 70 -8.29 -12.78 -4.83
CA GLN A 70 -8.23 -11.87 -5.97
C GLN A 70 -8.02 -10.43 -5.49
N GLN A 71 -8.79 -9.98 -4.50
CA GLN A 71 -8.65 -8.65 -3.90
C GLN A 71 -7.27 -8.46 -3.26
N ALA A 72 -6.74 -9.46 -2.56
CA ALA A 72 -5.40 -9.42 -2.00
C ALA A 72 -4.32 -9.25 -3.08
N SER A 73 -4.43 -9.99 -4.20
CA SER A 73 -3.53 -9.83 -5.35
C SER A 73 -3.62 -8.42 -5.93
N GLU A 74 -4.83 -7.90 -6.14
CA GLU A 74 -5.04 -6.54 -6.66
C GLU A 74 -4.48 -5.46 -5.73
N ILE A 75 -4.57 -5.64 -4.42
CA ILE A 75 -3.98 -4.73 -3.43
C ILE A 75 -2.45 -4.75 -3.54
N ILE A 76 -1.85 -5.93 -3.66
CA ILE A 76 -0.39 -6.09 -3.81
C ILE A 76 0.08 -5.43 -5.12
N ASP A 77 -0.62 -5.69 -6.22
CA ASP A 77 -0.29 -5.11 -7.53
C ASP A 77 -0.39 -3.58 -7.50
N LYS A 78 -1.46 -3.03 -6.90
CA LYS A 78 -1.61 -1.58 -6.72
C LYS A 78 -0.51 -1.00 -5.83
N ALA A 79 -0.16 -1.66 -4.74
CA ALA A 79 0.91 -1.23 -3.85
C ALA A 79 2.27 -1.21 -4.59
N GLN A 80 2.55 -2.23 -5.40
CA GLN A 80 3.78 -2.28 -6.20
C GLN A 80 3.82 -1.17 -7.27
N GLN A 81 2.70 -0.92 -7.94
CA GLN A 81 2.59 0.19 -8.90
C GLN A 81 2.81 1.54 -8.21
N GLN A 82 2.19 1.77 -7.05
CA GLN A 82 2.38 3.00 -6.27
C GLN A 82 3.83 3.15 -5.80
N ALA A 83 4.46 2.07 -5.32
CA ALA A 83 5.86 2.09 -4.92
C ALA A 83 6.77 2.47 -6.09
N ASN A 84 6.56 1.89 -7.27
CA ASN A 84 7.31 2.24 -8.47
C ASN A 84 7.10 3.70 -8.87
N GLN A 85 5.87 4.20 -8.84
CA GLN A 85 5.57 5.61 -9.12
C GLN A 85 6.26 6.56 -8.14
N ILE A 86 6.31 6.21 -6.85
CA ILE A 86 7.02 6.99 -5.84
C ILE A 86 8.52 7.01 -6.14
N ILE A 87 9.11 5.86 -6.49
CA ILE A 87 10.53 5.76 -6.84
C ILE A 87 10.84 6.60 -8.08
N ASP A 88 10.01 6.52 -9.12
CA ASP A 88 10.21 7.27 -10.36
C ASP A 88 10.06 8.77 -10.13
N LYS A 89 9.06 9.18 -9.33
CA LYS A 89 8.89 10.59 -8.92
C LYS A 89 10.10 11.08 -8.12
N ALA A 90 10.55 10.32 -7.13
CA ALA A 90 11.72 10.67 -6.31
C ALA A 90 12.99 10.77 -7.15
N ARG A 91 13.18 9.88 -8.15
CA ARG A 91 14.30 9.98 -9.10
C ARG A 91 14.21 11.24 -9.96
N GLY A 92 13.02 11.57 -10.47
CA GLY A 92 12.80 12.80 -11.25
C GLY A 92 13.10 14.08 -10.45
N GLU A 93 12.62 14.13 -9.20
CA GLU A 93 12.90 15.22 -8.26
C GLU A 93 14.40 15.31 -7.94
N ALA A 94 15.05 14.17 -7.67
CA ALA A 94 16.49 14.12 -7.41
C ALA A 94 17.32 14.63 -8.59
N ILE A 95 16.99 14.23 -9.83
CA ILE A 95 17.67 14.72 -11.04
C ILE A 95 17.49 16.23 -11.18
N THR A 96 16.27 16.74 -10.93
CA THR A 96 15.97 18.17 -11.00
C THR A 96 16.79 18.94 -9.97
N GLU A 97 16.87 18.45 -8.74
CA GLU A 97 17.64 19.07 -7.66
C GLU A 97 19.15 19.01 -7.91
N ILE A 98 19.66 17.90 -8.43
CA ILE A 98 21.07 17.77 -8.83
C ILE A 98 21.42 18.81 -9.91
N ASN A 99 20.56 18.99 -10.91
CA ASN A 99 20.77 19.98 -11.96
C ASN A 99 20.74 21.40 -11.39
N ARG A 100 19.82 21.69 -10.47
CA ARG A 100 19.74 22.99 -9.77
C ARG A 100 21.01 23.26 -8.96
N LEU A 101 21.48 22.28 -8.20
CA LEU A 101 22.70 22.37 -7.41
C LEU A 101 23.92 22.59 -8.29
N LYS A 102 24.01 21.85 -9.41
CA LYS A 102 25.12 22.00 -10.37
C LYS A 102 25.14 23.39 -11.00
N ALA A 103 23.98 23.93 -11.38
CA ALA A 103 23.88 25.30 -11.90
C ALA A 103 24.35 26.33 -10.85
N SER A 104 23.85 26.23 -9.61
CA SER A 104 24.28 27.09 -8.51
C SER A 104 25.79 27.01 -8.25
N ALA A 105 26.34 25.79 -8.24
CA ALA A 105 27.78 25.60 -8.04
C ALA A 105 28.60 26.22 -9.18
N GLN A 106 28.09 26.20 -10.41
CA GLN A 106 28.75 26.80 -11.56
C GLN A 106 28.73 28.34 -11.49
N ASP A 107 27.63 28.92 -11.02
CA ASP A 107 27.52 30.35 -10.75
C ASP A 107 28.46 30.79 -9.61
N ASP A 108 28.54 30.00 -8.53
CA ASP A 108 29.47 30.24 -7.43
C ASP A 108 30.94 30.19 -7.89
N ILE A 109 31.30 29.21 -8.72
CA ILE A 109 32.63 29.10 -9.33
C ILE A 109 32.93 30.34 -10.20
N ALA A 110 31.97 30.78 -11.01
CA ALA A 110 32.14 31.96 -11.84
C ALA A 110 32.36 33.23 -10.99
N SER A 111 31.61 33.38 -9.91
CA SER A 111 31.75 34.48 -8.94
C SER A 111 33.11 34.44 -8.23
N MET A 112 33.56 33.26 -7.77
CA MET A 112 34.88 33.08 -7.18
C MET A 112 36.02 33.40 -8.16
N ALA A 113 35.89 32.96 -9.41
CA ALA A 113 36.87 33.28 -10.44
C ALA A 113 36.95 34.79 -10.72
N GLN A 114 35.81 35.48 -10.68
CA GLN A 114 35.79 36.93 -10.82
C GLN A 114 36.48 37.63 -9.65
N ARG A 115 36.18 37.23 -8.40
CA ARG A 115 36.84 37.77 -7.20
C ARG A 115 38.36 37.52 -7.24
N ALA A 116 38.79 36.34 -7.66
CA ALA A 116 40.21 36.01 -7.81
C ALA A 116 40.90 36.89 -8.87
N ARG A 117 40.22 37.18 -10.00
CA ARG A 117 40.73 38.09 -11.02
C ARG A 117 40.87 39.52 -10.49
N ASP A 118 39.89 39.99 -9.73
CA ASP A 118 39.91 41.34 -9.15
C ASP A 118 41.03 41.47 -8.10
N GLN A 119 41.22 40.45 -7.25
CA GLN A 119 42.36 40.38 -6.32
C GLN A 119 43.71 40.35 -7.04
N LEU A 120 43.84 39.58 -8.13
CA LEU A 120 45.07 39.57 -8.94
C LEU A 120 45.35 40.92 -9.59
N ARG A 121 44.33 41.64 -10.06
CA ARG A 121 44.49 42.99 -10.62
C ARG A 121 45.02 43.97 -9.58
N GLU A 122 44.51 43.91 -8.36
CA GLU A 122 44.98 44.74 -7.24
C GLU A 122 46.45 44.45 -6.92
N GLN A 123 46.82 43.16 -6.80
CA GLN A 123 48.21 42.75 -6.54
C GLN A 123 49.17 43.14 -7.68
N VAL A 124 48.76 42.97 -8.94
CA VAL A 124 49.56 43.39 -10.10
C VAL A 124 49.71 44.91 -10.15
N GLY A 125 48.67 45.67 -9.84
CA GLY A 125 48.74 47.13 -9.72
C GLY A 125 49.75 47.56 -8.66
N ALA A 126 49.72 46.95 -7.48
CA ALA A 126 50.68 47.20 -6.41
C ALA A 126 52.13 46.85 -6.83
N LEU A 127 52.33 45.71 -7.51
CA LEU A 127 53.64 45.32 -8.05
C LEU A 127 54.13 46.29 -9.14
N ALA A 128 53.24 46.75 -10.01
CA ALA A 128 53.58 47.68 -11.09
C ALA A 128 54.03 49.03 -10.53
N VAL A 129 53.36 49.55 -9.50
CA VAL A 129 53.76 50.79 -8.80
C VAL A 129 55.10 50.61 -8.09
N GLN A 130 55.33 49.48 -7.42
CA GLN A 130 56.64 49.17 -6.84
C GLN A 130 57.74 49.07 -7.90
N GLY A 131 57.49 48.40 -9.02
CA GLY A 131 58.42 48.27 -10.13
C GLY A 131 58.75 49.61 -10.76
N ALA A 132 57.74 50.44 -11.04
CA ALA A 132 57.91 51.79 -11.56
C ALA A 132 58.71 52.67 -10.58
N SER A 133 58.42 52.61 -9.28
CA SER A 133 59.18 53.33 -8.24
C SER A 133 60.65 52.91 -8.23
N LYS A 134 60.93 51.61 -8.38
CA LYS A 134 62.30 51.07 -8.42
C LYS A 134 63.07 51.49 -9.69
N ILE A 135 62.38 51.59 -10.83
CA ILE A 135 62.97 52.09 -12.09
C ILE A 135 63.29 53.58 -11.98
N VAL A 136 62.35 54.40 -11.48
CA VAL A 136 62.58 55.84 -11.25
C VAL A 136 63.74 56.06 -10.28
N GLN A 137 63.79 55.30 -9.17
CA GLN A 137 64.88 55.39 -8.22
C GLN A 137 66.24 55.04 -8.84
N ARG A 138 66.28 54.08 -9.78
CA ARG A 138 67.50 53.72 -10.52
C ARG A 138 67.90 54.79 -11.56
N GLU A 139 66.96 55.41 -12.25
CA GLU A 139 67.22 56.51 -13.21
C GLU A 139 67.69 57.80 -12.51
N VAL A 140 67.27 58.03 -11.26
CA VAL A 140 67.65 59.21 -10.48
C VAL A 140 69.07 59.10 -9.89
N ASP A 141 69.62 57.89 -9.68
CA ASP A 141 70.77 57.67 -8.79
C ASP A 141 72.18 57.66 -9.44
N ALA A 142 72.33 57.60 -10.77
CA ALA A 142 73.68 57.41 -11.35
C ALA A 142 74.25 58.56 -12.20
N SER A 143 73.43 59.31 -12.93
CA SER A 143 73.93 60.33 -13.88
C SER A 143 73.38 61.74 -13.63
N THR A 144 72.14 61.84 -13.16
CA THR A 144 71.43 63.13 -13.03
C THR A 144 71.89 63.93 -11.81
N HIS A 145 72.19 63.28 -10.68
CA HIS A 145 72.68 63.99 -9.49
C HIS A 145 74.11 64.51 -9.64
N LYS A 146 74.99 63.82 -10.36
CA LYS A 146 76.36 64.29 -10.59
C LYS A 146 76.39 65.49 -11.55
N ALA A 147 75.59 65.46 -12.62
CA ALA A 147 75.49 66.57 -13.57
C ALA A 147 74.88 67.84 -12.96
N LEU A 148 73.88 67.71 -12.06
CA LEU A 148 73.28 68.87 -11.38
C LEU A 148 74.17 69.45 -10.28
N LEU A 149 74.95 68.60 -9.58
CA LEU A 149 75.93 69.07 -8.60
C LEU A 149 77.15 69.73 -9.28
N ASP A 150 77.61 69.20 -10.41
CA ASP A 150 78.72 69.79 -11.18
C ASP A 150 78.32 71.13 -11.85
N GLN A 151 77.04 71.32 -12.25
CA GLN A 151 76.54 72.61 -12.74
C GLN A 151 76.39 73.67 -11.64
N LEU A 152 75.94 73.29 -10.44
CA LEU A 152 75.85 74.21 -9.29
C LEU A 152 77.23 74.60 -8.74
N ALA A 153 78.22 73.70 -8.81
CA ALA A 153 79.60 73.99 -8.42
C ALA A 153 80.36 74.86 -9.44
N ALA A 154 79.88 74.96 -10.68
CA ALA A 154 80.45 75.82 -11.72
C ALA A 154 79.89 77.25 -11.73
N GLU A 155 78.86 77.52 -10.91
CA GLU A 155 78.19 78.83 -10.80
C GLU A 155 78.54 79.59 -9.49
N ILE A 156 79.52 79.08 -8.73
CA ILE A 156 80.18 79.74 -7.57
C ILE A 156 81.66 79.91 -7.89
#